data_AF-A0A651GCA4-F1
#
_entry.id   AF-A0A651GCA4-F1
#
_cell.length_a   1.000
_cell.length_b   1.000
_cell.length_c   1.000
_cell.angle_alpha   90.00
_cell.angle_beta   90.00
_cell.angle_gamma   90.00
#
_symmetry.space_group_name_H-M   'P 1'
#
loop_
_entity.id
_entity.type
_entity.pdbx_description
1 polymer ?
#
loop_
_entity_poly.entity_id
_entity_poly.type
_entity_poly.pdbx_seq_one_letter_code
_entity_poly.pdbx_strand_id
1 'polypeptide(L)'
;YIAGLILLGAAPCTAMVFIWSQLTRGDANYTLVQVSLNDVIMIFAFAPLVALLLGVTDIEVPWETLLLSVVLYVVIPLAAGAATRAALVAQAGSRAQGEARVARFTSAVKPFSILGLLATVVLLFGFQGHVILDRPLLIALIAVPLLIQSYGIFAIAYIAAWAWRVPHNVAAPCALIGTSNFFELAVAVAIGLFGLNSGAALVTVVGVLVEVPVMLSLVAFANRTRRHFPEAEDETIEAAARARAEVARR
;
A
#
# COMPACT_ATOMS: atom_id res chain seq x y z
N TYR A 1 19.21 8.31 -8.25
CA TYR A 1 19.01 7.31 -7.18
C TYR A 1 18.25 7.90 -5.99
N ILE A 2 18.75 8.96 -5.36
CA ILE A 2 18.08 9.62 -4.22
C ILE A 2 16.64 10.04 -4.54
N ALA A 3 16.41 10.66 -5.71
CA ALA A 3 15.06 11.00 -6.16
C ALA A 3 14.11 9.78 -6.21
N GLY A 4 14.60 8.62 -6.65
CA GLY A 4 13.80 7.38 -6.67
C GLY A 4 13.50 6.85 -5.27
N LEU A 5 14.44 6.98 -4.32
CA LEU A 5 14.22 6.62 -2.92
C LEU A 5 13.18 7.54 -2.26
N ILE A 6 13.24 8.84 -2.56
CA ILE A 6 12.27 9.84 -2.10
C ILE A 6 10.88 9.53 -2.66
N LEU A 7 10.77 9.32 -3.98
CA LEU A 7 9.51 9.00 -4.63
C LEU A 7 8.89 7.72 -4.09
N LEU A 8 9.70 6.68 -3.88
CA LEU A 8 9.23 5.41 -3.32
C LEU A 8 8.77 5.58 -1.87
N GLY A 9 9.56 6.22 -1.01
CA GLY A 9 9.24 6.36 0.41
C GLY A 9 8.14 7.39 0.73
N ALA A 10 7.88 8.34 -0.18
CA ALA A 10 6.82 9.34 -0.01
C ALA A 10 5.45 8.85 -0.50
N ALA A 11 5.40 7.76 -1.28
CA ALA A 11 4.17 7.22 -1.85
C ALA A 11 3.61 6.13 -0.92
N PRO A 12 2.55 6.41 -0.15
CA PRO A 12 2.01 5.42 0.79
C PRO A 12 1.15 4.36 0.08
N CYS A 13 1.24 3.11 0.53
CA CYS A 13 0.51 1.99 -0.09
C CYS A 13 -0.99 1.95 0.25
N THR A 14 -1.80 1.59 -0.75
CA THR A 14 -3.27 1.65 -0.68
C THR A 14 -3.92 0.27 -0.90
N ALA A 15 -3.40 -0.52 -1.85
CA ALA A 15 -3.99 -1.81 -2.23
C ALA A 15 -3.38 -3.00 -1.48
N MET A 16 -2.04 -3.08 -1.41
CA MET A 16 -1.33 -4.25 -0.89
C MET A 16 -1.53 -4.45 0.61
N VAL A 17 -1.83 -3.37 1.32
CA VAL A 17 -2.13 -3.36 2.76
C VAL A 17 -3.30 -4.23 3.16
N PHE A 18 -4.28 -4.45 2.27
CA PHE A 18 -5.36 -5.40 2.53
C PHE A 18 -4.85 -6.84 2.58
N ILE A 19 -3.88 -7.20 1.74
CA ILE A 19 -3.26 -8.53 1.76
C ILE A 19 -2.46 -8.71 3.04
N TRP A 20 -1.70 -7.69 3.45
CA TRP A 20 -0.95 -7.70 4.70
C TRP A 20 -1.86 -7.85 5.92
N SER A 21 -2.94 -7.06 5.96
CA SER A 21 -3.96 -7.15 6.99
C SER A 21 -4.59 -8.54 7.03
N GLN A 22 -4.97 -9.10 5.88
CA GLN A 22 -5.51 -10.47 5.81
C GLN A 22 -4.52 -11.52 6.34
N LEU A 23 -3.24 -11.42 5.96
CA LEU A 23 -2.21 -12.35 6.42
C LEU A 23 -1.93 -12.23 7.92
N THR A 24 -2.21 -11.08 8.54
CA THR A 24 -2.12 -10.89 10.00
C THR A 24 -3.44 -11.07 10.75
N ARG A 25 -4.52 -11.47 10.06
CA ARG A 25 -5.88 -11.54 10.62
C ARG A 25 -6.34 -10.20 11.22
N GLY A 26 -6.04 -9.13 10.49
CA GLY A 26 -6.39 -7.77 10.84
C GLY A 26 -7.88 -7.47 10.68
N ASP A 27 -8.32 -6.40 11.33
CA ASP A 27 -9.67 -5.86 11.18
C ASP A 27 -9.80 -5.17 9.80
N ALA A 28 -10.74 -5.66 8.99
CA ALA A 28 -10.97 -5.15 7.65
C ALA A 28 -11.59 -3.74 7.64
N ASN A 29 -12.43 -3.41 8.62
CA ASN A 29 -13.05 -2.09 8.74
C ASN A 29 -11.99 -1.06 9.13
N TYR A 30 -11.14 -1.39 10.10
CA TYR A 30 -10.02 -0.52 10.48
C TYR A 30 -9.07 -0.30 9.30
N THR A 31 -8.69 -1.38 8.62
CA THR A 31 -7.82 -1.31 7.43
C THR A 31 -8.43 -0.39 6.38
N LEU A 32 -9.73 -0.51 6.10
CA LEU A 32 -10.42 0.32 5.12
C LEU A 32 -10.43 1.80 5.51
N VAL A 33 -10.70 2.11 6.77
CA VAL A 33 -10.68 3.50 7.27
C VAL A 33 -9.28 4.09 7.15
N GLN A 34 -8.24 3.32 7.53
CA GLN A 34 -6.87 3.79 7.47
C GLN A 34 -6.39 4.02 6.04
N VAL A 35 -6.73 3.13 5.10
CA VAL A 35 -6.43 3.32 3.67
C VAL A 35 -7.16 4.53 3.12
N SER A 36 -8.44 4.70 3.44
CA SER A 36 -9.22 5.85 2.96
C SER A 36 -8.61 7.18 3.44
N LEU A 37 -8.15 7.23 4.70
CA LEU A 37 -7.46 8.40 5.23
C LEU A 37 -6.13 8.64 4.51
N ASN A 38 -5.38 7.57 4.26
CA ASN A 38 -4.10 7.61 3.57
C ASN A 38 -4.25 8.16 2.14
N ASP A 39 -5.24 7.68 1.39
CA ASP A 39 -5.54 8.15 0.03
C ASP A 39 -5.87 9.65 -0.01
N VAL A 40 -6.69 10.11 0.95
CA VAL A 40 -7.04 11.53 1.08
C VAL A 40 -5.81 12.37 1.36
N ILE A 41 -4.97 11.94 2.31
CA ILE A 41 -3.71 12.64 2.62
C ILE A 41 -2.82 12.66 1.39
N MET A 42 -2.70 11.54 0.67
CA MET A 42 -1.86 11.43 -0.53
C MET A 42 -2.26 12.45 -1.60
N ILE A 43 -3.55 12.64 -1.87
CA ILE A 43 -4.05 13.61 -2.88
C ILE A 43 -3.51 15.02 -2.63
N PHE A 44 -3.43 15.45 -1.37
CA PHE A 44 -3.03 16.82 -1.02
C PHE A 44 -1.56 16.94 -0.63
N ALA A 45 -0.98 15.91 0.00
CA ALA A 45 0.35 15.97 0.60
C ALA A 45 1.44 15.38 -0.28
N PHE A 46 1.14 14.44 -1.19
CA PHE A 46 2.16 13.74 -1.98
C PHE A 46 2.98 14.70 -2.84
N ALA A 47 2.33 15.49 -3.70
CA ALA A 47 3.02 16.40 -4.60
C ALA A 47 3.80 17.49 -3.84
N PRO A 48 3.23 18.18 -2.82
CA PRO A 48 4.00 19.13 -2.02
C PRO A 48 5.18 18.51 -1.27
N LEU A 49 5.01 17.31 -0.69
CA LEU A 49 6.07 16.63 0.06
C LEU A 49 7.21 16.21 -0.85
N VAL A 50 6.89 15.62 -2.02
CA VAL A 50 7.89 15.24 -3.02
C VAL A 50 8.62 16.47 -3.55
N ALA A 51 7.91 17.55 -3.86
CA ALA A 51 8.51 18.79 -4.33
C ALA A 51 9.47 19.39 -3.29
N LEU A 52 9.07 19.40 -2.01
CA LEU A 52 9.92 19.84 -0.91
C LEU A 52 11.18 18.97 -0.80
N LEU A 53 11.02 17.64 -0.77
CA LEU A 53 12.14 16.72 -0.60
C LEU A 53 13.12 16.73 -1.78
N LEU A 54 12.62 16.84 -3.02
CA LEU A 54 13.47 16.96 -4.21
C LEU A 54 14.15 18.33 -4.29
N GLY A 55 13.45 19.40 -3.92
CA GLY A 55 14.00 20.75 -3.87
C GLY A 55 15.13 20.90 -2.84
N VAL A 56 15.05 20.19 -1.70
CA VAL A 56 16.13 20.13 -0.71
C VAL A 56 17.38 19.40 -1.24
N THR A 57 17.22 18.60 -2.30
CA THR A 57 18.32 17.88 -2.97
C THR A 57 18.88 18.59 -4.21
N ASP A 58 18.54 19.86 -4.43
CA ASP A 58 18.93 20.67 -5.62
C ASP A 58 18.55 20.02 -6.96
N ILE A 59 17.49 19.20 -6.97
CA ILE A 59 16.94 18.61 -8.20
C ILE A 59 15.82 19.52 -8.69
N GLU A 60 15.93 20.04 -9.91
CA GLU A 60 14.87 20.83 -10.53
C GLU A 60 13.56 20.03 -10.54
N VAL A 61 12.52 20.63 -9.94
CA VAL A 61 11.21 20.00 -9.79
C VAL A 61 10.36 20.32 -11.02
N PRO A 62 10.07 19.34 -11.90
CA PRO A 62 9.20 19.56 -13.05
C PRO A 62 7.73 19.62 -12.60
N TRP A 63 7.30 20.79 -12.11
CA TRP A 63 5.95 21.03 -11.57
C TRP A 63 4.84 20.68 -12.56
N GLU A 64 5.05 20.96 -13.84
CA GLU A 64 4.09 20.62 -14.90
C GLU A 64 3.88 19.10 -14.96
N THR A 65 4.97 18.33 -15.01
CA THR A 65 4.91 16.87 -15.09
C THR A 65 4.36 16.26 -13.80
N LEU A 66 4.75 16.78 -12.62
CA LEU A 66 4.21 16.31 -11.33
C LEU A 66 2.69 16.52 -11.24
N LEU A 67 2.20 17.72 -11.57
CA LEU A 67 0.77 18.01 -11.55
C LEU A 67 0.02 17.18 -12.58
N LEU A 68 0.56 17.04 -13.79
CA LEU A 68 -0.02 16.20 -14.84
C LEU A 68 -0.10 14.74 -14.40
N SER A 69 0.96 14.20 -13.79
CA SER A 69 0.94 12.84 -13.24
C SER A 69 -0.12 12.67 -12.15
N VAL A 70 -0.26 13.60 -11.20
CA VAL A 70 -1.30 13.51 -10.17
C VAL A 70 -2.70 13.55 -10.77
N VAL A 71 -2.94 14.45 -11.72
CA VAL A 71 -4.23 14.54 -12.40
C VAL A 71 -4.54 13.25 -13.16
N LEU A 72 -3.58 12.74 -13.92
CA LEU A 72 -3.77 11.57 -14.79
C LEU A 72 -3.89 10.26 -14.00
N TYR A 73 -3.06 10.05 -12.97
CA TYR A 73 -3.01 8.79 -12.23
C TYR A 73 -3.94 8.74 -11.01
N VAL A 74 -4.33 9.89 -10.44
CA VAL A 74 -5.15 9.93 -9.22
C VAL A 74 -6.51 10.56 -9.49
N VAL A 75 -6.54 11.79 -10.01
CA VAL A 75 -7.79 12.56 -10.11
C VAL A 75 -8.75 11.95 -11.15
N ILE A 76 -8.25 11.65 -12.35
CA ILE A 76 -9.08 11.08 -13.43
C ILE A 76 -9.66 9.70 -13.05
N PRO A 77 -8.85 8.72 -12.56
CA PRO A 77 -9.38 7.42 -12.16
C PRO A 77 -10.38 7.51 -10.98
N LEU A 78 -10.12 8.38 -10.01
CA LEU A 78 -11.03 8.60 -8.88
C LEU A 78 -12.37 9.21 -9.34
N ALA A 79 -12.32 10.23 -10.19
CA ALA A 79 -13.52 10.86 -10.75
C ALA A 79 -14.33 9.87 -11.59
N ALA A 80 -13.66 9.06 -12.43
CA ALA A 80 -14.29 8.01 -13.20
C ALA A 80 -14.95 6.96 -12.29
N GLY A 81 -14.26 6.49 -11.25
CA GLY A 81 -14.81 5.54 -10.28
C GLY A 81 -16.02 6.09 -9.52
N ALA A 82 -15.97 7.36 -9.09
CA ALA A 82 -17.08 8.04 -8.44
C ALA A 82 -18.29 8.19 -9.38
N ALA A 83 -18.06 8.57 -10.64
CA ALA A 83 -19.10 8.68 -11.65
C ALA A 83 -19.74 7.31 -11.95
N THR A 84 -18.93 6.25 -12.11
CA THR A 84 -19.42 4.88 -12.31
C THR A 84 -20.26 4.41 -11.11
N ARG A 85 -19.80 4.66 -9.88
CA ARG A 85 -20.56 4.32 -8.67
C ARG A 85 -21.89 5.09 -8.62
N ALA A 86 -21.87 6.39 -8.89
CA ALA A 86 -23.07 7.23 -8.90
C ALA A 86 -24.09 6.72 -9.94
N ALA A 87 -23.64 6.39 -11.14
CA ALA A 87 -24.50 5.83 -12.19
C ALA A 87 -25.11 4.47 -11.78
N LEU A 88 -24.31 3.56 -11.21
CA LEU A 88 -24.79 2.25 -10.78
C LEU A 88 -25.81 2.31 -9.63
N VAL A 89 -25.62 3.24 -8.69
CA VAL A 89 -26.55 3.48 -7.58
C VAL A 89 -27.81 4.19 -8.06
N ALA A 90 -27.71 5.19 -8.94
CA ALA A 90 -28.85 5.93 -9.47
C ALA A 90 -29.81 5.06 -10.28
N GLN A 91 -29.30 4.02 -10.94
CA GLN A 91 -30.10 3.07 -11.72
C GLN A 91 -30.77 1.97 -10.86
N ALA A 92 -30.57 1.96 -9.54
CA ALA A 92 -31.12 0.96 -8.64
C ALA A 92 -32.38 1.46 -7.94
N GLY A 93 -33.39 0.61 -7.79
CA GLY A 93 -34.66 0.96 -7.13
C GLY A 93 -34.56 1.11 -5.61
N SER A 94 -33.45 0.67 -5.00
CA SER A 94 -33.17 0.85 -3.57
C SER A 94 -31.67 0.93 -3.29
N ARG A 95 -31.30 1.50 -2.13
CA ARG A 95 -29.90 1.61 -1.69
C ARG A 95 -29.19 0.26 -1.62
N ALA A 96 -29.85 -0.75 -1.07
CA ALA A 96 -29.32 -2.11 -0.97
C ALA A 96 -29.04 -2.74 -2.36
N GLN A 97 -29.92 -2.50 -3.33
CA GLN A 97 -29.70 -2.95 -4.71
C GLN A 97 -28.55 -2.20 -5.39
N GLY A 98 -28.42 -0.90 -5.12
CA GLY A 98 -27.29 -0.10 -5.60
C GLY A 98 -25.95 -0.62 -5.10
N GLU A 99 -25.85 -0.90 -3.79
CA GLU A 99 -24.65 -1.47 -3.18
C GLU A 99 -24.33 -2.88 -3.75
N ALA A 100 -25.35 -3.72 -3.95
CA ALA A 100 -25.15 -5.04 -4.57
C ALA A 100 -24.67 -4.95 -6.03
N ARG A 101 -25.14 -3.98 -6.82
CA ARG A 101 -24.66 -3.75 -8.19
C ARG A 101 -23.22 -3.27 -8.22
N VAL A 102 -22.86 -2.35 -7.32
CA VAL A 102 -21.47 -1.89 -7.17
C VAL A 102 -20.57 -3.06 -6.79
N ALA A 103 -20.97 -3.89 -5.82
CA ALA A 103 -20.19 -5.07 -5.43
C ALA A 103 -19.96 -6.05 -6.59
N ARG A 104 -20.98 -6.31 -7.42
CA ARG A 104 -20.86 -7.15 -8.63
C ARG A 104 -19.90 -6.54 -9.65
N PHE A 105 -20.02 -5.24 -9.92
CA PHE A 105 -19.13 -4.54 -10.84
C PHE A 105 -17.68 -4.59 -10.35
N THR A 106 -17.44 -4.26 -9.09
CA THR A 106 -16.09 -4.32 -8.48
C THR A 106 -15.50 -5.71 -8.58
N SER A 107 -16.31 -6.76 -8.34
CA SER A 107 -15.87 -8.15 -8.43
C SER A 107 -15.49 -8.54 -9.87
N ALA A 108 -16.21 -8.03 -10.88
CA ALA A 108 -15.92 -8.29 -12.28
C ALA A 108 -14.67 -7.54 -12.79
N VAL A 109 -14.39 -6.34 -12.26
CA VAL A 109 -13.22 -5.52 -12.66
C VAL A 109 -11.94 -5.95 -11.94
N LYS A 110 -12.04 -6.50 -10.72
CA LYS A 110 -10.90 -6.92 -9.89
C LYS A 110 -9.84 -7.76 -10.64
N PRO A 111 -10.18 -8.77 -11.47
CA PRO A 111 -9.19 -9.54 -12.22
C PRO A 111 -8.40 -8.69 -13.23
N PHE A 112 -9.04 -7.71 -13.89
CA PHE A 112 -8.37 -6.83 -14.84
C PHE A 112 -7.36 -5.90 -14.14
N SER A 113 -7.68 -5.45 -12.92
CA SER A 113 -6.73 -4.68 -12.10
C SER A 113 -5.49 -5.52 -11.76
N ILE A 114 -5.67 -6.78 -11.38
CA ILE A 114 -4.55 -7.69 -11.09
C ILE A 114 -3.72 -7.94 -12.36
N LEU A 115 -4.39 -8.14 -13.51
CA LEU A 115 -3.70 -8.33 -14.79
C LEU A 115 -2.87 -7.09 -15.19
N GLY A 116 -3.43 -5.89 -15.06
CA GLY A 116 -2.73 -4.63 -15.33
C GLY A 116 -1.53 -4.42 -14.40
N LEU A 117 -1.69 -4.75 -13.13
CA LEU A 117 -0.60 -4.74 -12.16
C LEU A 117 0.53 -5.71 -12.54
N LEU A 118 0.19 -6.98 -12.78
CA LEU A 118 1.17 -8.00 -13.17
C LEU A 118 1.86 -7.64 -14.48
N ALA A 119 1.12 -7.13 -15.47
CA ALA A 119 1.68 -6.68 -16.73
C ALA A 119 2.69 -5.54 -16.50
N THR A 120 2.35 -4.56 -15.66
CA THR A 120 3.26 -3.47 -15.30
C THR A 120 4.53 -3.99 -14.64
N VAL A 121 4.41 -4.89 -13.66
CA VAL A 121 5.55 -5.53 -13.00
C VAL A 121 6.43 -6.27 -14.02
N VAL A 122 5.85 -7.12 -14.86
CA VAL A 122 6.60 -7.87 -15.89
C VAL A 122 7.34 -6.93 -16.85
N LEU A 123 6.69 -5.86 -17.31
CA LEU A 123 7.31 -4.87 -18.19
C LEU A 123 8.47 -4.14 -17.50
N LEU A 124 8.27 -3.71 -16.24
CA LEU A 124 9.29 -2.99 -15.48
C LEU A 124 10.53 -3.84 -15.22
N PHE A 125 10.35 -5.08 -14.77
CA PHE A 125 11.46 -6.02 -14.58
C PHE A 125 12.07 -6.45 -15.91
N GLY A 126 11.28 -6.54 -16.98
CA GLY A 126 11.79 -6.78 -18.34
C GLY A 126 12.72 -5.66 -18.82
N PHE A 127 12.32 -4.40 -18.64
CA PHE A 127 13.11 -3.24 -19.07
C PHE A 127 14.35 -3.00 -18.21
N GLN A 128 14.27 -3.25 -16.89
CA GLN A 128 15.39 -3.05 -15.97
C GLN A 128 16.23 -4.32 -15.71
N GLY A 129 15.83 -5.46 -16.26
CA GLY A 129 16.41 -6.78 -15.94
C GLY A 129 17.91 -6.87 -16.18
N HIS A 130 18.40 -6.33 -17.30
CA HIS A 130 19.84 -6.29 -17.58
C HIS A 130 20.63 -5.52 -16.50
N VAL A 131 20.15 -4.35 -16.10
CA VAL A 131 20.82 -3.53 -15.07
C VAL A 131 20.81 -4.20 -13.71
N ILE A 132 19.72 -4.90 -13.37
CA ILE A 132 19.59 -5.68 -12.14
C ILE A 132 20.61 -6.82 -12.10
N LEU A 133 20.82 -7.53 -13.21
CA LEU A 133 21.77 -8.64 -13.31
C LEU A 133 23.23 -8.17 -13.36
N ASP A 134 23.52 -7.10 -14.09
CA ASP A 134 24.89 -6.62 -14.31
C ASP A 134 25.47 -5.87 -13.11
N ARG A 135 24.62 -5.32 -12.22
CA ARG A 135 25.05 -4.47 -11.09
C ARG A 135 24.47 -4.89 -9.74
N PRO A 136 24.68 -6.12 -9.26
CA PRO A 136 24.09 -6.62 -8.01
C PRO A 136 24.51 -5.81 -6.77
N LEU A 137 25.73 -5.28 -6.74
CA LEU A 137 26.21 -4.42 -5.64
C LEU A 137 25.41 -3.12 -5.53
N LEU A 138 24.97 -2.56 -6.65
CA LEU A 138 24.15 -1.36 -6.66
C LEU A 138 22.74 -1.65 -6.12
N ILE A 139 22.18 -2.82 -6.44
CA ILE A 139 20.90 -3.28 -5.90
C ILE A 139 21.01 -3.45 -4.37
N ALA A 140 22.07 -4.08 -3.88
CA ALA A 140 22.32 -4.22 -2.45
C ALA A 140 22.43 -2.85 -1.76
N LEU A 141 23.14 -1.89 -2.37
CA LEU A 141 23.28 -0.54 -1.83
C LEU A 141 21.94 0.20 -1.75
N ILE A 142 21.04 0.00 -2.72
CA ILE A 142 19.67 0.55 -2.70
C ILE A 142 18.80 -0.18 -1.67
N ALA A 143 18.97 -1.49 -1.51
CA ALA A 143 18.19 -2.29 -0.58
C ALA A 143 18.45 -1.89 0.88
N VAL A 144 19.68 -1.55 1.25
CA VAL A 144 20.04 -1.16 2.64
C VAL A 144 19.17 -0.02 3.19
N PRO A 145 19.06 1.17 2.58
CA PRO A 145 18.23 2.24 3.09
C PRO A 145 16.74 1.86 3.11
N LEU A 146 16.26 1.08 2.14
CA LEU A 146 14.88 0.59 2.11
C LEU A 146 14.59 -0.37 3.26
N LEU A 147 15.51 -1.28 3.56
CA LEU A 147 15.40 -2.18 4.71
C LEU A 147 15.37 -1.37 6.00
N ILE A 148 16.30 -0.44 6.18
CA ILE A 148 16.35 0.40 7.39
C ILE A 148 15.05 1.19 7.54
N GLN A 149 14.55 1.78 6.46
CA GLN A 149 13.27 2.49 6.46
C GLN A 149 12.11 1.57 6.84
N SER A 150 11.95 0.44 6.16
CA SER A 150 10.80 -0.45 6.37
C SER A 150 10.80 -1.07 7.77
N TYR A 151 11.91 -1.65 8.21
CA TYR A 151 12.01 -2.19 9.56
C TYR A 151 11.93 -1.11 10.63
N GLY A 152 12.46 0.09 10.36
CA GLY A 152 12.40 1.23 11.27
C GLY A 152 10.98 1.73 11.49
N ILE A 153 10.24 2.01 10.41
CA ILE A 153 8.85 2.45 10.49
C ILE A 153 7.98 1.37 11.14
N PHE A 154 8.15 0.11 10.75
CA PHE A 154 7.45 -1.00 11.37
C PHE A 154 7.73 -1.06 12.87
N ALA A 155 8.99 -1.02 13.29
CA ALA A 155 9.36 -1.10 14.70
C ALA A 155 8.74 0.05 15.49
N ILE A 156 8.83 1.29 14.99
CA ILE A 156 8.25 2.46 15.66
C ILE A 156 6.73 2.30 15.80
N ALA A 157 6.02 2.00 14.72
CA ALA A 157 4.57 1.88 14.72
C ALA A 157 4.09 0.68 15.56
N TYR A 158 4.76 -0.46 15.46
CA TYR A 158 4.38 -1.68 16.16
C TYR A 158 4.68 -1.60 17.67
N ILE A 159 5.82 -1.02 18.06
CA ILE A 159 6.14 -0.77 19.47
C ILE A 159 5.21 0.27 20.07
N ALA A 160 4.88 1.35 19.34
CA ALA A 160 3.91 2.34 19.81
C ALA A 160 2.53 1.72 20.04
N ALA A 161 2.05 0.91 19.08
CA ALA A 161 0.78 0.19 19.22
C ALA A 161 0.79 -0.79 20.40
N TRP A 162 1.91 -1.48 20.62
CA TRP A 162 2.11 -2.35 21.77
C TRP A 162 2.09 -1.58 23.10
N ALA A 163 2.80 -0.45 23.17
CA ALA A 163 2.85 0.40 24.36
C ALA A 163 1.48 0.99 24.71
N TRP A 164 0.65 1.30 23.70
CA TRP A 164 -0.72 1.75 23.87
C TRP A 164 -1.74 0.63 24.08
N ARG A 165 -1.30 -0.64 24.13
CA ARG A 165 -2.17 -1.81 24.31
C ARG A 165 -3.28 -1.89 23.25
N VAL A 166 -2.96 -1.52 22.02
CA VAL A 166 -3.86 -1.69 20.88
C VAL A 166 -3.99 -3.19 20.58
N PRO A 167 -5.19 -3.74 20.34
CA PRO A 167 -5.35 -5.15 19.97
C PRO A 167 -4.55 -5.54 18.71
N HIS A 168 -4.10 -6.80 18.63
CA HIS A 168 -3.22 -7.25 17.52
C HIS A 168 -3.83 -7.06 16.13
N ASN A 169 -5.14 -7.30 16.00
CA ASN A 169 -5.89 -7.14 14.75
C ASN A 169 -5.94 -5.69 14.25
N VAL A 170 -5.56 -4.71 15.08
CA VAL A 170 -5.41 -3.29 14.70
C VAL A 170 -3.94 -2.91 14.64
N ALA A 171 -3.14 -3.33 15.63
CA ALA A 171 -1.72 -3.01 15.75
C ALA A 171 -0.88 -3.52 14.57
N ALA A 172 -1.10 -4.76 14.13
CA ALA A 172 -0.34 -5.35 13.04
C ALA A 172 -0.66 -4.70 11.68
N PRO A 173 -1.93 -4.55 11.26
CA PRO A 173 -2.25 -3.80 10.05
C PRO A 173 -1.77 -2.35 10.10
N CYS A 174 -1.92 -1.67 11.24
CA CYS A 174 -1.46 -0.28 11.40
C CYS A 174 0.04 -0.13 11.08
N ALA A 175 0.87 -0.98 11.68
CA ALA A 175 2.31 -0.96 11.45
C ALA A 175 2.69 -1.34 10.01
N LEU A 176 1.99 -2.32 9.42
CA LEU A 176 2.25 -2.76 8.05
C LEU A 176 1.83 -1.71 7.01
N ILE A 177 0.74 -0.98 7.26
CA ILE A 177 0.31 0.14 6.40
C ILE A 177 1.36 1.24 6.37
N GLY A 178 1.87 1.64 7.54
CA GLY A 178 2.92 2.67 7.61
C GLY A 178 4.22 2.26 6.94
N THR A 179 4.50 0.96 6.85
CA THR A 179 5.74 0.40 6.29
C THR A 179 5.68 0.20 4.78
N SER A 180 4.48 0.08 4.21
CA SER A 180 4.28 -0.27 2.81
C SER A 180 4.32 0.94 1.89
N ASN A 181 4.93 0.80 0.73
CA ASN A 181 5.04 1.84 -0.28
C ASN A 181 4.18 1.56 -1.51
N PHE A 182 3.81 2.61 -2.23
CA PHE A 182 3.03 2.51 -3.46
C PHE A 182 3.94 2.56 -4.68
N PHE A 183 4.49 1.41 -5.01
CA PHE A 183 5.48 1.30 -6.08
C PHE A 183 4.94 1.69 -7.45
N GLU A 184 3.68 1.39 -7.77
CA GLU A 184 3.11 1.62 -9.10
C GLU A 184 3.10 3.12 -9.43
N LEU A 185 2.64 3.93 -8.48
CA LEU A 185 2.67 5.38 -8.58
C LEU A 185 4.12 5.90 -8.60
N ALA A 186 4.98 5.39 -7.70
CA ALA A 186 6.38 5.82 -7.63
C ALA A 186 7.14 5.57 -8.94
N VAL A 187 6.96 4.40 -9.55
CA VAL A 187 7.56 4.06 -10.84
C VAL A 187 7.00 4.93 -11.96
N ALA A 188 5.68 5.11 -12.03
CA ALA A 188 5.04 5.94 -13.04
C ALA A 188 5.57 7.38 -13.01
N VAL A 189 5.66 7.97 -11.82
CA VAL A 189 6.22 9.31 -11.62
C VAL A 189 7.72 9.32 -11.94
N ALA A 190 8.50 8.35 -11.48
CA ALA A 190 9.93 8.30 -11.77
C ALA A 190 10.24 8.20 -13.28
N ILE A 191 9.47 7.40 -14.03
CA ILE A 191 9.59 7.31 -15.49
C ILE A 191 9.13 8.62 -16.15
N GLY A 192 8.03 9.20 -15.69
CA GLY A 192 7.52 10.46 -16.23
C GLY A 192 8.48 11.65 -16.03
N LEU A 193 9.15 11.73 -14.88
CA LEU A 193 10.06 12.83 -14.56
C LEU A 193 11.48 12.64 -15.08
N PHE A 194 12.03 11.44 -14.92
CA PHE A 194 13.45 11.18 -15.14
C PHE A 194 13.72 10.24 -16.33
N GLY A 195 12.67 9.63 -16.90
CA GLY A 195 12.77 8.67 -17.98
C GLY A 195 13.01 7.24 -17.51
N LEU A 196 12.73 6.28 -18.39
CA LEU A 196 12.82 4.84 -18.13
C LEU A 196 14.24 4.38 -17.76
N ASN A 197 15.26 4.92 -18.43
CA ASN A 197 16.66 4.51 -18.22
C ASN A 197 17.33 5.22 -17.03
N SER A 198 16.58 5.97 -16.24
CA SER A 198 17.13 6.71 -15.11
C SER A 198 17.40 5.83 -13.90
N GLY A 199 18.39 6.23 -13.10
CA GLY A 199 18.62 5.63 -11.79
C GLY A 199 17.47 5.88 -10.79
N ALA A 200 16.53 6.78 -11.08
CA ALA A 200 15.31 6.96 -10.28
C ALA A 200 14.31 5.84 -10.58
N ALA A 201 14.04 5.56 -11.86
CA ALA A 201 13.18 4.47 -12.29
C ALA A 201 13.72 3.10 -11.83
N LEU A 202 15.03 2.87 -11.93
CA LEU A 202 15.65 1.64 -11.43
C LEU A 202 15.39 1.43 -9.93
N VAL A 203 15.56 2.47 -9.10
CA VAL A 203 15.33 2.38 -7.65
C VAL A 203 13.90 1.98 -7.35
N THR A 204 12.93 2.56 -8.04
CA THR A 204 11.51 2.26 -7.81
C THR A 204 11.16 0.81 -8.15
N VAL A 205 11.80 0.22 -9.18
CA VAL A 205 11.63 -1.20 -9.53
C VAL A 205 12.33 -2.12 -8.52
N VAL A 206 13.55 -1.77 -8.11
CA VAL A 206 14.28 -2.50 -7.06
C VAL A 206 13.54 -2.46 -5.73
N GLY A 207 12.87 -1.36 -5.44
CA GLY A 207 11.97 -1.22 -4.29
C GLY A 207 10.99 -2.37 -4.18
N VAL A 208 10.28 -2.68 -5.26
CA VAL A 208 9.31 -3.80 -5.32
C VAL A 208 9.98 -5.13 -5.00
N LEU A 209 11.17 -5.36 -5.56
CA LEU A 209 11.90 -6.62 -5.36
C LEU A 209 12.26 -6.83 -3.89
N VAL A 210 12.63 -5.76 -3.20
CA VAL A 210 13.05 -5.80 -1.79
C VAL A 210 11.85 -5.77 -0.84
N GLU A 211 10.82 -5.01 -1.18
CA GLU A 211 9.67 -4.76 -0.31
C GLU A 211 8.85 -6.03 -0.04
N VAL A 212 8.53 -6.82 -1.08
CA VAL A 212 7.67 -8.00 -0.89
C VAL A 212 8.27 -9.02 0.11
N PRO A 213 9.55 -9.42 0.01
CA PRO A 213 10.19 -10.28 1.01
C PRO A 213 10.20 -9.68 2.42
N VAL A 214 10.44 -8.38 2.54
CA VAL A 214 10.47 -7.67 3.83
C VAL A 214 9.10 -7.61 4.46
N MET A 215 8.07 -7.30 3.69
CA MET A 215 6.69 -7.29 4.18
C MET A 215 6.26 -8.68 4.66
N LEU A 216 6.61 -9.74 3.92
CA LEU A 216 6.33 -11.11 4.34
C LEU A 216 7.08 -11.50 5.62
N SER A 217 8.34 -11.07 5.80
CA SER A 217 9.09 -11.32 7.03
C SER A 217 8.47 -10.58 8.23
N LEU A 218 8.02 -9.34 8.04
CA LEU A 218 7.34 -8.53 9.04
C LEU A 218 5.97 -9.11 9.42
N VAL A 219 5.20 -9.59 8.44
CA VAL A 219 3.94 -10.33 8.68
C VAL A 219 4.22 -11.58 9.51
N ALA A 220 5.25 -12.36 9.16
CA ALA A 220 5.62 -13.55 9.93
C ALA A 220 6.03 -13.19 11.37
N PHE A 221 6.74 -12.08 11.56
CA PHE A 221 7.10 -11.55 12.88
C PHE A 221 5.87 -11.09 13.68
N ALA A 222 4.97 -10.32 13.07
CA ALA A 222 3.74 -9.85 13.70
C ALA A 222 2.86 -11.02 14.15
N ASN A 223 2.72 -12.05 13.30
CA ASN A 223 1.96 -13.25 13.64
C ASN A 223 2.56 -14.05 14.79
N ARG A 224 3.90 -14.15 14.89
CA ARG A 224 4.57 -14.82 16.01
C ARG A 224 4.44 -14.05 17.33
N THR A 225 4.32 -12.73 17.26
CA THR A 225 4.26 -11.86 18.44
C THR A 225 2.85 -11.56 18.91
N ARG A 226 1.82 -12.11 18.24
CA ARG A 226 0.40 -11.90 18.54
C ARG A 226 0.03 -12.07 20.02
N ARG A 227 0.62 -13.06 20.70
CA ARG A 227 0.37 -13.34 22.14
C ARG A 227 0.73 -12.21 23.10
N HIS A 228 1.53 -11.23 22.68
CA HIS A 228 1.96 -10.11 23.52
C HIS A 228 1.00 -8.91 23.44
N PHE A 229 -0.04 -9.01 22.63
CA PHE A 229 -1.06 -7.98 22.45
C PHE A 229 -2.37 -8.42 23.11
N PRO A 230 -3.22 -7.47 23.52
CA PRO A 230 -4.57 -7.78 23.99
C PRO A 230 -5.40 -8.47 22.89
N GLU A 231 -6.25 -9.40 23.29
CA GLU A 231 -7.27 -9.97 22.41
C GLU A 231 -8.30 -8.89 22.07
N ALA A 232 -8.79 -8.90 20.83
CA ALA A 232 -9.84 -7.98 20.41
C ALA A 232 -11.18 -8.40 21.03
N GLU A 233 -11.98 -7.42 21.43
CA GLU A 233 -13.29 -7.62 22.09
C GLU A 233 -14.22 -8.52 21.24
N ASP A 234 -14.19 -8.37 19.92
CA ASP A 234 -14.95 -9.20 18.98
C ASP A 234 -14.53 -10.68 18.99
N GLU A 235 -13.22 -10.96 19.11
CA GLU A 235 -12.73 -12.34 19.21
C GLU A 235 -13.14 -12.98 20.54
N THR A 236 -13.16 -12.20 21.62
CA THR A 236 -13.63 -12.67 22.94
C THR A 236 -15.12 -13.00 22.93
N ILE A 237 -15.95 -12.16 22.29
CA ILE A 237 -17.40 -12.41 22.13
C ILE A 237 -17.65 -13.66 21.29
N GLU A 238 -16.95 -13.81 20.17
CA GLU A 238 -17.11 -14.95 19.28
C GLU A 238 -16.64 -16.26 19.93
N ALA A 239 -15.53 -16.23 20.66
CA ALA A 239 -15.04 -17.36 21.44
C ALA A 239 -16.04 -17.78 22.54
N ALA A 240 -16.62 -16.80 23.27
CA ALA A 240 -17.64 -17.06 24.27
C ALA A 240 -18.92 -17.64 23.66
N ALA A 241 -19.33 -17.16 22.47
CA ALA A 241 -20.48 -17.70 21.74
C ALA A 241 -20.23 -19.15 21.28
N ARG A 242 -19.03 -19.46 20.78
CA ARG A 242 -18.64 -20.83 20.40
C ARG A 242 -18.62 -21.77 21.60
N ALA A 243 -18.04 -21.35 22.72
CA ALA A 243 -18.01 -22.14 23.95
C ALA A 243 -19.43 -22.44 24.47
N ARG A 244 -20.34 -21.46 24.43
CA ARG A 244 -21.75 -21.66 24.78
C ARG A 244 -22.46 -22.63 23.84
N ALA A 245 -22.21 -22.54 22.54
CA ALA A 245 -22.78 -23.46 21.55
C ALA A 245 -22.27 -24.90 21.71
N GLU A 246 -21.02 -25.07 22.14
CA GLU A 246 -20.42 -26.39 22.39
C GLU A 246 -20.96 -27.03 23.68
N VAL A 247 -21.17 -26.23 24.73
CA VAL A 247 -21.85 -26.67 25.96
C VAL A 247 -23.31 -27.02 25.69
N ALA A 248 -24.02 -26.26 24.87
CA ALA A 248 -25.43 -26.55 24.52
C ALA A 248 -25.61 -27.79 23.62
N ARG A 249 -24.52 -28.34 23.05
CA ARG A 249 -24.53 -29.58 22.25
C ARG A 249 -24.19 -30.83 23.06
N ARG A 250 -23.79 -30.70 24.31
CA ARG A 250 -23.51 -31.81 25.24
C ARG A 250 -24.69 -32.02 26.18
#